data_AF-A0A0A1F894-F1
#
_entry.id   AF-A0A0A1F894-F1
#
_cell.length_a   1.000
_cell.length_b   1.000
_cell.length_c   1.000
_cell.angle_alpha   90.00
_cell.angle_beta   90.00
_cell.angle_gamma   90.00
#
_symmetry.space_group_name_H-M   'P 1'
#
loop_
_entity.id
_entity.type
_entity.pdbx_description
1 polymer ?
#
loop_
_entity_poly.entity_id
_entity_poly.type
_entity_poly.pdbx_seq_one_letter_code
_entity_poly.pdbx_strand_id
1 'polypeptide(L)'
;MAVVAVVQPERTGKYRRAHLNWISLTLIAVVCLQRRPRHTHQELFDQQFHLIEKKMHSFTKKSTCFFATAFAIAIATSPVTAVAAEPVVLNSAVLSPTAAVNANPELVAETPALQTWHEKMKKIGPPAAGCFHASYPSANWEKVTCGPRPTYRSSRPVLPSPVLRSLSREEVKPQTVGNGTDYAAQAAGIIQSATGSFPVVSGVKSEKGVNVLFGGSMSNGTIGANQYTLQLNTDINASSTACAKLGYGSCNVWEQYLYSTDAYTDGTHPMAFIQSWVFPSQADYNSAGCPASAGWDDATDSNGPACVHNSNGISTPQFAISQLANMKLSGSASSTGNDVVTLTVGKDVYADRVSDSTVFAALWWKQAEFTLVGNGGGSQASFNKGSSISVNLAINDGGTHAPTCLGPAGHGSTGETNNLTLGKCTAKAGTAANGSVAATNPYIQFTAAN
;
A
#
# COMPACT_ATOMS: atom_id res chain seq x y z
N MET A 1 61.15 -7.84 -4.34
CA MET A 1 61.40 -8.52 -5.64
C MET A 1 61.47 -10.02 -5.39
N ALA A 2 60.54 -10.78 -5.94
CA ALA A 2 60.65 -12.22 -6.22
C ALA A 2 59.33 -12.65 -6.90
N VAL A 3 59.39 -13.05 -8.18
CA VAL A 3 58.27 -13.67 -8.88
C VAL A 3 58.72 -15.07 -9.28
N VAL A 4 57.96 -16.08 -8.87
CA VAL A 4 58.00 -17.43 -9.43
C VAL A 4 56.56 -17.87 -9.63
N ALA A 5 56.27 -18.49 -10.76
CA ALA A 5 54.92 -18.66 -11.27
C ALA A 5 54.58 -20.14 -11.56
N VAL A 6 53.28 -20.45 -11.48
CA VAL A 6 52.54 -21.48 -12.24
C VAL A 6 53.15 -22.88 -12.35
N VAL A 7 52.44 -23.86 -11.76
CA VAL A 7 52.09 -25.10 -12.46
C VAL A 7 50.63 -25.47 -12.13
N GLN A 8 49.83 -25.77 -13.16
CA GLN A 8 48.61 -26.58 -13.07
C GLN A 8 48.67 -27.70 -14.12
N PRO A 9 48.22 -28.92 -13.80
CA PRO A 9 47.80 -29.91 -14.80
C PRO A 9 46.27 -29.91 -14.99
N GLU A 10 45.83 -30.16 -16.22
CA GLU A 10 44.43 -30.22 -16.65
C GLU A 10 43.86 -31.67 -16.69
N ARG A 11 42.52 -31.80 -16.67
CA ARG A 11 41.70 -32.93 -17.21
C ARG A 11 41.91 -34.32 -16.55
N THR A 12 40.91 -35.17 -16.29
CA THR A 12 39.64 -35.49 -16.98
C THR A 12 38.63 -36.14 -16.00
N GLY A 13 37.35 -36.25 -16.38
CA GLY A 13 36.45 -37.30 -15.84
C GLY A 13 35.01 -36.87 -15.55
N LYS A 14 34.05 -37.32 -16.37
CA LYS A 14 32.60 -37.22 -16.06
C LYS A 14 32.09 -38.58 -15.57
N TYR A 15 31.54 -38.67 -14.36
CA TYR A 15 30.47 -39.62 -14.03
C TYR A 15 29.59 -39.09 -12.87
N ARG A 16 28.33 -39.55 -12.81
CA ARG A 16 27.31 -39.03 -11.87
C ARG A 16 27.31 -39.79 -10.54
N ARG A 17 27.13 -39.06 -9.43
CA ARG A 17 25.96 -39.18 -8.51
C ARG A 17 25.97 -38.04 -7.48
N ALA A 18 24.81 -37.80 -6.86
CA ALA A 18 24.63 -36.80 -5.81
C ALA A 18 24.98 -37.38 -4.43
N HIS A 19 25.25 -36.50 -3.45
CA HIS A 19 24.59 -36.49 -2.13
C HIS A 19 24.84 -35.13 -1.44
N LEU A 20 24.28 -34.92 -0.24
CA LEU A 20 24.05 -33.60 0.37
C LEU A 20 25.27 -32.97 1.06
N ASN A 21 25.19 -31.65 1.26
CA ASN A 21 26.03 -30.82 2.13
C ASN A 21 26.21 -31.41 3.54
N TRP A 22 27.27 -31.01 4.27
CA TRP A 22 27.27 -30.74 5.72
C TRP A 22 28.58 -30.01 6.14
N ILE A 23 28.56 -28.67 6.12
CA ILE A 23 29.62 -27.74 6.60
C ILE A 23 28.89 -26.43 6.98
N SER A 24 29.17 -25.65 8.03
CA SER A 24 29.78 -25.84 9.36
C SER A 24 29.51 -24.53 10.13
N LEU A 25 29.13 -24.56 11.42
CA LEU A 25 29.18 -23.35 12.26
C LEU A 25 30.59 -23.16 12.82
N THR A 26 31.06 -21.92 12.95
CA THR A 26 32.35 -21.59 13.59
C THR A 26 32.21 -20.33 14.45
N LEU A 27 32.95 -20.33 15.57
CA LEU A 27 32.93 -19.35 16.65
C LEU A 27 33.27 -17.91 16.22
N ILE A 28 32.73 -16.94 16.97
CA ILE A 28 33.48 -15.78 17.47
C ILE A 28 33.17 -15.62 18.97
N ALA A 29 34.17 -15.34 19.81
CA ALA A 29 34.00 -15.05 21.24
C ALA A 29 35.20 -14.25 21.81
N VAL A 30 34.97 -13.52 22.91
CA VAL A 30 35.96 -12.73 23.71
C VAL A 30 36.48 -11.50 22.92
N VAL A 31 36.63 -10.27 23.44
CA VAL A 31 37.22 -9.68 24.69
C VAL A 31 36.33 -8.47 25.10
N CYS A 32 36.04 -8.11 26.37
CA CYS A 32 36.94 -7.76 27.48
C CYS A 32 36.32 -7.99 28.89
N LEU A 33 37.02 -7.61 29.97
CA LEU A 33 36.82 -8.09 31.35
C LEU A 33 36.96 -6.99 32.43
N GLN A 34 36.58 -7.32 33.69
CA GLN A 34 36.61 -6.52 34.95
C GLN A 34 35.37 -5.63 35.20
N ARG A 35 34.68 -5.61 36.37
CA ARG A 35 34.85 -6.29 37.70
C ARG A 35 33.47 -6.72 38.29
N ARG A 36 33.46 -7.66 39.25
CA ARG A 36 32.30 -8.20 40.01
C ARG A 36 31.89 -7.28 41.20
N PRO A 37 30.78 -7.51 41.98
CA PRO A 37 29.81 -8.64 42.07
C PRO A 37 28.31 -8.16 42.06
N ARG A 38 27.22 -8.81 42.57
CA ARG A 38 26.92 -10.12 43.21
C ARG A 38 25.39 -10.45 43.07
N HIS A 39 25.00 -11.70 42.73
CA HIS A 39 23.60 -12.25 42.71
C HIS A 39 22.57 -11.54 41.78
N THR A 40 21.48 -12.15 41.27
CA THR A 40 20.97 -13.54 41.19
C THR A 40 20.56 -13.82 39.73
N HIS A 41 21.04 -14.86 39.05
CA HIS A 41 20.58 -15.15 37.67
C HIS A 41 20.74 -16.60 37.15
N GLN A 42 20.89 -17.59 38.03
CA GLN A 42 21.16 -18.98 37.61
C GLN A 42 19.89 -19.74 37.15
N GLU A 43 18.75 -19.56 37.83
CA GLU A 43 17.54 -20.38 37.63
C GLU A 43 16.73 -20.05 36.36
N LEU A 44 16.93 -18.85 35.78
CA LEU A 44 16.23 -18.40 34.57
C LEU A 44 16.80 -18.99 33.26
N PHE A 45 18.04 -19.48 33.27
CA PHE A 45 18.68 -20.01 32.07
C PHE A 45 18.26 -21.47 31.79
N ASP A 46 18.21 -22.29 32.83
CA ASP A 46 17.87 -23.72 32.72
C ASP A 46 16.40 -23.94 32.31
N GLN A 47 15.49 -23.05 32.70
CA GLN A 47 14.08 -23.11 32.25
C GLN A 47 13.90 -22.85 30.75
N GLN A 48 14.75 -22.02 30.10
CA GLN A 48 14.62 -21.79 28.66
C GLN A 48 15.16 -22.96 27.83
N PHE A 49 16.29 -23.56 28.22
CA PHE A 49 16.88 -24.68 27.47
C PHE A 49 15.92 -25.88 27.39
N HIS A 50 15.30 -26.25 28.51
CA HIS A 50 14.42 -27.41 28.57
C HIS A 50 13.07 -27.22 27.85
N LEU A 51 12.73 -25.99 27.47
CA LEU A 51 11.56 -25.69 26.62
C LEU A 51 11.86 -25.86 25.12
N ILE A 52 13.12 -25.70 24.72
CA ILE A 52 13.58 -25.83 23.33
C ILE A 52 13.67 -27.30 22.92
N GLU A 53 14.23 -28.17 23.77
CA GLU A 53 14.29 -29.63 23.52
C GLU A 53 12.89 -30.22 23.27
N LYS A 54 11.91 -29.84 24.09
CA LYS A 54 10.52 -30.33 23.98
C LYS A 54 9.83 -29.90 22.69
N LYS A 55 10.19 -28.75 22.10
CA LYS A 55 9.69 -28.35 20.78
C LYS A 55 10.36 -29.10 19.64
N MET A 56 11.67 -29.36 19.73
CA MET A 56 12.39 -30.12 18.69
C MET A 56 11.91 -31.58 18.57
N HIS A 57 11.64 -32.26 19.70
CA HIS A 57 11.14 -33.65 19.66
C HIS A 57 9.70 -33.82 19.14
N SER A 58 8.92 -32.74 19.05
CA SER A 58 7.56 -32.79 18.50
C SER A 58 7.56 -32.89 16.96
N PHE A 59 8.52 -32.23 16.31
CA PHE A 59 8.54 -32.06 14.84
C PHE A 59 8.96 -33.32 14.07
N THR A 60 9.67 -34.26 14.71
CA THR A 60 10.22 -35.47 14.06
C THR A 60 9.32 -36.71 14.15
N LYS A 61 8.01 -36.56 14.42
CA LYS A 61 7.11 -37.71 14.70
C LYS A 61 5.86 -37.85 13.82
N LYS A 62 5.77 -37.10 12.69
CA LYS A 62 4.66 -37.20 11.72
C LYS A 62 5.11 -37.10 10.25
N SER A 63 5.82 -38.10 9.72
CA SER A 63 5.91 -38.40 8.27
C SER A 63 6.64 -39.72 7.98
N THR A 64 5.93 -40.85 7.96
CA THR A 64 6.33 -42.11 7.27
C THR A 64 5.15 -43.08 7.22
N CYS A 65 5.18 -44.04 6.28
CA CYS A 65 4.07 -44.90 5.82
C CYS A 65 2.96 -44.09 5.09
N PHE A 66 2.42 -44.53 3.94
CA PHE A 66 2.45 -45.84 3.27
C PHE A 66 2.98 -45.77 1.83
N PHE A 67 3.52 -46.87 1.30
CA PHE A 67 3.54 -47.22 -0.13
C PHE A 67 3.79 -48.71 -0.34
N ALA A 68 3.50 -49.21 -1.56
CA ALA A 68 3.45 -50.62 -2.00
C ALA A 68 2.27 -51.42 -1.40
N THR A 69 1.56 -52.31 -2.10
CA THR A 69 1.63 -52.86 -3.49
C THR A 69 0.23 -52.72 -4.18
N ALA A 70 -0.06 -53.08 -5.45
CA ALA A 70 0.59 -53.97 -6.42
C ALA A 70 0.29 -53.59 -7.90
N PHE A 71 0.76 -54.43 -8.84
CA PHE A 71 0.64 -54.28 -10.30
C PHE A 71 -0.74 -54.67 -10.86
N ALA A 72 -1.16 -54.03 -11.95
CA ALA A 72 -2.04 -54.60 -12.98
C ALA A 72 -1.72 -53.95 -14.34
N ILE A 73 -1.71 -54.74 -15.42
CA ILE A 73 -1.39 -54.29 -16.79
C ILE A 73 -2.66 -54.36 -17.65
N ALA A 74 -2.94 -53.30 -18.40
CA ALA A 74 -3.86 -53.34 -19.55
C ALA A 74 -3.27 -52.48 -20.68
N ILE A 75 -3.03 -53.09 -21.84
CA ILE A 75 -2.57 -52.39 -23.05
C ILE A 75 -3.79 -52.15 -23.94
N ALA A 76 -4.06 -50.90 -24.29
CA ALA A 76 -5.07 -50.53 -25.29
C ALA A 76 -4.45 -49.54 -26.29
N THR A 77 -4.13 -50.04 -27.49
CA THR A 77 -3.57 -49.24 -28.58
C THR A 77 -4.68 -48.71 -29.48
N SER A 78 -4.76 -47.39 -29.66
CA SER A 78 -5.57 -46.74 -30.69
C SER A 78 -4.66 -45.89 -31.59
N PRO A 79 -4.82 -45.92 -32.92
CA PRO A 79 -3.88 -45.30 -33.85
C PRO A 79 -4.10 -43.78 -33.98
N VAL A 80 -3.01 -43.03 -34.12
CA VAL A 80 -3.05 -41.63 -34.56
C VAL A 80 -3.09 -41.58 -36.09
N THR A 81 -4.24 -41.22 -36.65
CA THR A 81 -4.36 -40.90 -38.08
C THR A 81 -3.90 -39.48 -38.35
N ALA A 82 -2.62 -39.31 -38.72
CA ALA A 82 -2.13 -38.03 -39.22
C ALA A 82 -2.70 -37.76 -40.62
N VAL A 83 -3.46 -36.66 -40.78
CA VAL A 83 -3.86 -36.14 -42.09
C VAL A 83 -2.86 -35.06 -42.48
N ALA A 84 -2.23 -35.22 -43.65
CA ALA A 84 -1.33 -34.20 -44.20
C ALA A 84 -2.13 -33.02 -44.77
N ALA A 85 -1.60 -31.81 -44.57
CA ALA A 85 -2.07 -30.59 -45.24
C ALA A 85 -0.85 -29.92 -45.90
N GLU A 86 -1.04 -29.46 -47.15
CA GLU A 86 0.04 -28.90 -47.97
C GLU A 86 0.34 -27.42 -47.61
N PRO A 87 1.58 -26.93 -47.88
CA PRO A 87 1.97 -25.59 -47.49
C PRO A 87 1.42 -24.51 -48.43
N VAL A 88 0.47 -23.70 -47.93
CA VAL A 88 0.09 -22.44 -48.58
C VAL A 88 1.22 -21.42 -48.38
N VAL A 89 1.94 -21.10 -49.46
CA VAL A 89 2.95 -20.04 -49.46
C VAL A 89 2.27 -18.67 -49.44
N LEU A 90 2.31 -17.98 -48.30
CA LEU A 90 1.92 -16.58 -48.17
C LEU A 90 3.09 -15.76 -47.63
N ASN A 91 3.54 -14.78 -48.43
CA ASN A 91 4.53 -13.80 -47.99
C ASN A 91 3.97 -12.98 -46.82
N SER A 92 4.69 -12.98 -45.70
CA SER A 92 4.51 -12.02 -44.61
C SER A 92 5.89 -11.62 -44.11
N ALA A 93 6.17 -10.32 -44.10
CA ALA A 93 7.47 -9.80 -43.73
C ALA A 93 7.78 -10.04 -42.25
N VAL A 94 9.03 -10.37 -41.93
CA VAL A 94 9.50 -10.52 -40.54
C VAL A 94 9.56 -9.14 -39.89
N LEU A 95 8.53 -8.78 -39.13
CA LEU A 95 8.56 -7.64 -38.21
C LEU A 95 9.00 -8.14 -36.83
N SER A 96 10.20 -7.73 -36.42
CA SER A 96 10.76 -8.03 -35.11
C SER A 96 9.91 -7.43 -33.98
N PRO A 97 9.65 -8.15 -32.87
CA PRO A 97 8.95 -7.62 -31.72
C PRO A 97 9.87 -6.73 -30.86
N THR A 98 10.23 -5.55 -31.37
CA THR A 98 11.10 -4.57 -30.69
C THR A 98 10.45 -3.20 -30.61
N ALA A 99 9.33 -3.13 -29.89
CA ALA A 99 8.74 -1.88 -29.41
C ALA A 99 7.91 -2.13 -28.14
N ALA A 100 8.59 -2.30 -27.00
CA ALA A 100 7.95 -2.04 -25.72
C ALA A 100 7.72 -0.53 -25.64
N VAL A 101 6.53 -0.07 -26.02
CA VAL A 101 6.18 1.35 -26.06
C VAL A 101 6.03 1.84 -24.62
N ASN A 102 7.14 2.29 -24.04
CA ASN A 102 7.17 2.94 -22.73
C ASN A 102 6.57 4.35 -22.84
N ALA A 103 5.26 4.41 -23.06
CA ALA A 103 4.48 5.62 -23.18
C ALA A 103 4.34 6.30 -21.81
N ASN A 104 5.42 6.94 -21.35
CA ASN A 104 5.36 7.92 -20.27
C ASN A 104 4.34 9.00 -20.68
N PRO A 105 3.16 9.11 -20.05
CA PRO A 105 2.13 10.02 -20.52
C PRO A 105 2.57 11.45 -20.20
N GLU A 106 2.78 12.25 -21.25
CA GLU A 106 3.27 13.62 -21.13
C GLU A 106 2.35 14.48 -20.23
N LEU A 107 2.87 15.58 -19.70
CA LEU A 107 2.11 16.54 -18.89
C LEU A 107 0.98 17.20 -19.69
N VAL A 108 -0.16 16.51 -19.77
CA VAL A 108 -1.42 17.02 -20.32
C VAL A 108 -1.84 18.28 -19.56
N ALA A 109 -1.77 19.43 -20.21
CA ALA A 109 -2.27 20.68 -19.63
C ALA A 109 -3.78 20.57 -19.34
N GLU A 110 -4.20 20.88 -18.10
CA GLU A 110 -5.60 20.75 -17.72
C GLU A 110 -6.45 21.85 -18.37
N THR A 111 -7.27 21.47 -19.35
CA THR A 111 -8.18 22.41 -20.04
C THR A 111 -9.53 22.51 -19.32
N PRO A 112 -10.30 23.60 -19.49
CA PRO A 112 -11.64 23.71 -18.92
C PRO A 112 -12.60 22.59 -19.36
N ALA A 113 -12.43 22.06 -20.57
CA ALA A 113 -13.18 20.90 -21.07
C ALA A 113 -12.80 19.61 -20.32
N LEU A 114 -11.51 19.43 -20.01
CA LEU A 114 -11.01 18.28 -19.25
C LEU A 114 -11.41 18.36 -17.76
N GLN A 115 -11.38 19.55 -17.15
CA GLN A 115 -11.94 19.82 -15.82
C GLN A 115 -13.44 19.49 -15.76
N THR A 116 -14.21 19.97 -16.73
CA THR A 116 -15.65 19.68 -16.83
C THR A 116 -15.91 18.18 -17.00
N TRP A 117 -15.04 17.48 -17.72
CA TRP A 117 -15.11 16.02 -17.86
C TRP A 117 -14.76 15.28 -16.57
N HIS A 118 -13.71 15.69 -15.83
CA HIS A 118 -13.37 15.12 -14.52
C HIS A 118 -14.54 15.19 -13.54
N GLU A 119 -15.17 16.37 -13.39
CA GLU A 119 -16.33 16.52 -12.51
C GLU A 119 -17.57 15.77 -13.02
N LYS A 120 -17.74 15.61 -14.34
CA LYS A 120 -18.77 14.73 -14.91
C LYS A 120 -18.53 13.26 -14.56
N MET A 121 -17.31 12.74 -14.72
CA MET A 121 -16.97 11.36 -14.40
C MET A 121 -17.16 11.06 -12.91
N LYS A 122 -16.69 11.97 -12.05
CA LYS A 122 -16.93 11.92 -10.59
C LYS A 122 -18.41 11.94 -10.24
N LYS A 123 -19.23 12.76 -10.91
CA LYS A 123 -20.67 12.88 -10.63
C LYS A 123 -21.48 11.66 -11.07
N ILE A 124 -21.13 11.00 -12.17
CA ILE A 124 -21.86 9.79 -12.63
C ILE A 124 -21.42 8.54 -11.87
N GLY A 125 -20.12 8.42 -11.55
CA GLY A 125 -19.53 7.27 -10.86
C GLY A 125 -19.58 5.95 -11.66
N PRO A 126 -18.77 4.94 -11.29
CA PRO A 126 -18.85 3.61 -11.88
C PRO A 126 -20.24 3.00 -11.64
N PRO A 127 -20.93 2.45 -12.66
CA PRO A 127 -22.36 2.16 -12.62
C PRO A 127 -22.76 0.98 -11.71
N ALA A 128 -21.83 0.09 -11.39
CA ALA A 128 -22.05 -1.10 -10.56
C ALA A 128 -20.76 -1.45 -9.79
N ALA A 129 -20.78 -2.53 -9.00
CA ALA A 129 -19.58 -3.04 -8.34
C ALA A 129 -18.56 -3.66 -9.32
N GLY A 130 -17.29 -3.58 -8.92
CA GLY A 130 -16.11 -3.96 -9.70
C GLY A 130 -15.36 -2.76 -10.27
N CYS A 131 -14.44 -3.05 -11.19
CA CYS A 131 -13.45 -2.10 -11.68
C CYS A 131 -13.84 -1.52 -13.04
N PHE A 132 -13.56 -0.22 -13.23
CA PHE A 132 -13.93 0.53 -14.44
C PHE A 132 -12.85 1.54 -14.84
N HIS A 133 -12.65 1.69 -16.14
CA HIS A 133 -11.80 2.74 -16.74
C HIS A 133 -12.65 3.64 -17.65
N ALA A 134 -12.20 4.87 -17.86
CA ALA A 134 -12.72 5.79 -18.86
C ALA A 134 -11.61 6.73 -19.34
N SER A 135 -11.64 7.09 -20.63
CA SER A 135 -10.65 8.01 -21.22
C SER A 135 -11.33 9.15 -22.00
N TYR A 136 -10.84 10.38 -21.82
CA TYR A 136 -11.38 11.58 -22.45
C TYR A 136 -11.33 11.49 -23.99
N PRO A 137 -12.40 11.84 -24.72
CA PRO A 137 -13.62 12.54 -24.26
C PRO A 137 -14.80 11.63 -23.89
N SER A 138 -14.63 10.30 -23.86
CA SER A 138 -15.72 9.37 -23.54
C SER A 138 -16.23 9.60 -22.13
N ALA A 139 -17.54 9.71 -21.96
CA ALA A 139 -18.18 9.79 -20.64
C ALA A 139 -18.81 8.46 -20.21
N ASN A 140 -18.40 7.37 -20.85
CA ASN A 140 -18.85 6.01 -20.55
C ASN A 140 -17.78 5.32 -19.69
N TRP A 141 -18.22 4.60 -18.66
CA TRP A 141 -17.35 3.72 -17.88
C TRP A 141 -17.27 2.34 -18.55
N GLU A 142 -16.08 1.96 -18.97
CA GLU A 142 -15.79 0.64 -19.53
C GLU A 142 -15.44 -0.31 -18.39
N LYS A 143 -16.21 -1.39 -18.24
CA LYS A 143 -15.97 -2.37 -17.17
C LYS A 143 -14.74 -3.21 -17.50
N VAL A 144 -13.77 -3.21 -16.59
CA VAL A 144 -12.53 -3.98 -16.70
C VAL A 144 -12.47 -5.07 -15.63
N THR A 145 -11.62 -6.07 -15.85
CA THR A 145 -11.30 -7.07 -14.83
C THR A 145 -10.48 -6.41 -13.72
N CYS A 146 -10.92 -6.52 -12.47
CA CYS A 146 -10.12 -6.12 -11.31
C CYS A 146 -8.84 -6.97 -11.24
N GLY A 147 -7.80 -6.46 -10.58
CA GLY A 147 -6.62 -7.26 -10.28
C GLY A 147 -6.92 -8.37 -9.26
N PRO A 148 -5.91 -9.20 -8.94
CA PRO A 148 -5.93 -9.97 -7.70
C PRO A 148 -5.88 -9.00 -6.49
N ARG A 149 -6.21 -9.49 -5.30
CA ARG A 149 -6.09 -8.72 -4.06
C ARG A 149 -4.61 -8.32 -3.81
N PRO A 150 -4.27 -7.02 -3.72
CA PRO A 150 -2.94 -6.55 -3.37
C PRO A 150 -2.38 -7.16 -2.08
N THR A 151 -1.06 -7.37 -2.03
CA THR A 151 -0.32 -7.69 -0.80
C THR A 151 0.24 -6.44 -0.10
N TYR A 152 0.17 -5.27 -0.75
CA TYR A 152 0.50 -3.98 -0.15
C TYR A 152 -0.15 -3.78 1.22
N ARG A 153 0.62 -3.23 2.14
CA ARG A 153 0.23 -2.93 3.51
C ARG A 153 0.82 -1.58 3.92
N SER A 154 -0.03 -0.61 4.24
CA SER A 154 0.43 0.58 4.95
C SER A 154 0.92 0.17 6.35
N SER A 155 1.92 0.84 6.89
CA SER A 155 2.19 0.78 8.31
C SER A 155 1.05 1.47 9.04
N ARG A 156 0.43 0.77 9.99
CA ARG A 156 -0.71 1.31 10.73
C ARG A 156 -0.30 2.55 11.54
N PRO A 157 -1.19 3.54 11.73
CA PRO A 157 -0.93 4.75 12.48
C PRO A 157 -0.26 4.49 13.83
N VAL A 158 0.74 5.30 14.17
CA VAL A 158 1.18 5.41 15.56
C VAL A 158 0.10 6.18 16.32
N LEU A 159 -0.89 5.43 16.84
CA LEU A 159 -1.91 5.98 17.74
C LEU A 159 -1.22 6.83 18.83
N PRO A 160 -1.75 8.02 19.18
CA PRO A 160 -1.08 8.97 20.06
C PRO A 160 -0.99 8.46 21.50
N SER A 161 0.02 7.62 21.75
CA SER A 161 0.36 7.12 23.07
C SER A 161 0.81 8.28 23.96
N PRO A 162 0.29 8.40 25.21
CA PRO A 162 0.69 9.47 26.12
C PRO A 162 2.16 9.41 26.56
N VAL A 163 2.89 8.35 26.14
CA VAL A 163 4.30 8.10 26.49
C VAL A 163 5.30 8.86 25.60
N LEU A 164 4.90 9.38 24.43
CA LEU A 164 5.79 10.16 23.54
C LEU A 164 5.98 11.62 24.00
N ARG A 165 6.33 11.81 25.28
CA ARG A 165 6.69 13.08 25.93
C ARG A 165 8.17 13.13 26.34
N SER A 166 9.09 12.65 25.50
CA SER A 166 10.54 12.81 25.75
C SER A 166 11.41 12.66 24.49
N LEU A 167 11.35 13.64 23.59
CA LEU A 167 12.46 13.97 22.68
C LEU A 167 12.60 15.50 22.63
N SER A 168 13.83 16.00 22.68
CA SER A 168 14.14 17.43 22.73
C SER A 168 13.75 18.12 21.41
N ARG A 169 13.02 19.23 21.52
CA ARG A 169 12.37 19.92 20.38
C ARG A 169 13.31 20.81 19.56
N GLU A 170 14.61 20.51 19.56
CA GLU A 170 15.67 21.50 19.34
C GLU A 170 16.95 20.92 18.72
N GLU A 171 16.84 20.12 17.66
CA GLU A 171 17.92 19.99 16.66
C GLU A 171 17.35 19.43 15.34
N VAL A 172 17.36 20.26 14.29
CA VAL A 172 16.84 19.96 12.93
C VAL A 172 15.34 19.58 12.90
N LYS A 173 14.51 20.31 12.14
CA LYS A 173 13.24 19.70 11.69
C LYS A 173 13.61 18.57 10.72
N PRO A 174 13.37 17.29 11.01
CA PRO A 174 13.46 16.28 9.96
C PRO A 174 12.42 16.66 8.90
N GLN A 175 12.84 16.72 7.64
CA GLN A 175 11.89 16.91 6.54
C GLN A 175 11.11 15.61 6.46
N THR A 176 9.94 15.58 7.08
CA THR A 176 9.15 14.37 7.33
C THR A 176 7.69 14.76 7.43
N VAL A 177 6.95 14.42 6.38
CA VAL A 177 5.48 14.46 6.34
C VAL A 177 4.98 13.02 6.44
N GLY A 178 3.81 12.81 7.05
CA GLY A 178 3.31 11.47 7.41
C GLY A 178 3.77 11.03 8.81
N ASN A 179 3.49 9.79 9.20
CA ASN A 179 3.79 9.23 10.53
C ASN A 179 3.38 10.17 11.70
N GLY A 180 2.13 10.64 11.68
CA GLY A 180 1.60 11.59 12.67
C GLY A 180 2.08 13.05 12.53
N THR A 181 2.71 13.38 11.39
CA THR A 181 3.08 14.75 10.99
C THR A 181 2.47 15.11 9.63
N ASP A 182 1.15 15.27 9.54
CA ASP A 182 0.46 15.80 8.36
C ASP A 182 -0.77 16.66 8.71
N TYR A 183 -1.40 17.26 7.70
CA TYR A 183 -2.66 17.99 7.83
C TYR A 183 -3.88 17.14 7.50
N ALA A 184 -4.89 17.20 8.37
CA ALA A 184 -6.21 16.60 8.15
C ALA A 184 -7.31 17.67 8.06
N ALA A 185 -8.26 17.47 7.16
CA ALA A 185 -9.46 18.28 7.00
C ALA A 185 -10.57 17.74 7.91
N GLN A 186 -10.85 18.42 9.02
CA GLN A 186 -12.01 18.11 9.87
C GLN A 186 -13.27 18.73 9.27
N ALA A 187 -14.23 17.88 8.89
CA ALA A 187 -15.54 18.26 8.36
C ALA A 187 -16.48 18.83 9.44
N ALA A 188 -17.58 19.44 9.01
CA ALA A 188 -18.69 19.81 9.89
C ALA A 188 -19.76 18.70 9.95
N GLY A 189 -19.99 18.01 8.83
CA GLY A 189 -20.85 16.82 8.72
C GLY A 189 -20.10 15.49 8.72
N ILE A 190 -20.76 14.45 8.23
CA ILE A 190 -20.12 13.17 7.84
C ILE A 190 -19.62 13.32 6.41
N ILE A 191 -18.36 12.97 6.16
CA ILE A 191 -17.75 13.01 4.83
C ILE A 191 -18.35 11.88 3.97
N GLN A 192 -18.96 12.27 2.86
CA GLN A 192 -19.48 11.38 1.82
C GLN A 192 -18.40 11.08 0.77
N SER A 193 -17.54 12.07 0.49
CA SER A 193 -16.38 11.89 -0.36
C SER A 193 -15.31 12.94 -0.11
N ALA A 194 -14.06 12.59 -0.44
CA ALA A 194 -12.93 13.50 -0.45
C ALA A 194 -12.12 13.32 -1.74
N THR A 195 -11.47 14.40 -2.18
CA THR A 195 -10.59 14.42 -3.37
C THR A 195 -9.31 15.16 -3.04
N GLY A 196 -8.20 14.43 -3.09
CA GLY A 196 -6.84 14.97 -3.08
C GLY A 196 -6.35 15.32 -4.48
N SER A 197 -5.64 16.43 -4.62
CA SER A 197 -4.99 16.86 -5.86
C SER A 197 -3.77 17.75 -5.61
N PHE A 198 -3.00 18.04 -6.68
CA PHE A 198 -1.79 18.87 -6.62
C PHE A 198 -1.88 20.11 -7.56
N PRO A 199 -2.64 21.17 -7.23
CA PRO A 199 -2.89 22.28 -8.16
C PRO A 199 -1.67 23.09 -8.61
N VAL A 200 -0.54 22.96 -7.92
CA VAL A 200 0.76 23.49 -8.34
C VAL A 200 1.82 22.45 -8.00
N VAL A 201 2.63 22.08 -8.99
CA VAL A 201 3.81 21.23 -8.83
C VAL A 201 4.99 21.93 -9.50
N SER A 202 6.11 22.01 -8.80
CA SER A 202 7.31 22.70 -9.25
C SER A 202 8.57 21.99 -8.77
N GLY A 203 9.60 21.95 -9.61
CA GLY A 203 10.91 21.37 -9.28
C GLY A 203 10.97 19.85 -9.03
N VAL A 204 9.84 19.16 -8.91
CA VAL A 204 9.74 17.69 -8.87
C VAL A 204 10.26 17.11 -10.19
N LYS A 205 11.32 16.31 -10.10
CA LYS A 205 12.00 15.64 -11.22
C LYS A 205 12.21 14.15 -10.97
N SER A 206 12.41 13.76 -9.71
CA SER A 206 12.61 12.38 -9.29
C SER A 206 12.14 12.16 -7.87
N GLU A 207 11.60 10.97 -7.65
CA GLU A 207 11.25 10.40 -6.35
C GLU A 207 11.98 9.06 -6.25
N LYS A 208 12.40 8.70 -5.03
CA LYS A 208 12.95 7.40 -4.73
C LYS A 208 12.40 6.87 -3.39
N GLY A 209 11.68 5.76 -3.42
CA GLY A 209 11.32 5.00 -2.23
C GLY A 209 12.60 4.53 -1.52
N VAL A 210 12.74 4.89 -0.25
CA VAL A 210 13.87 4.52 0.61
C VAL A 210 13.39 3.98 1.95
N ASN A 211 14.16 3.05 2.52
CA ASN A 211 13.87 2.55 3.85
C ASN A 211 14.44 3.46 4.94
N VAL A 212 13.64 3.69 5.98
CA VAL A 212 13.90 4.57 7.13
C VAL A 212 13.66 3.81 8.43
N LEU A 213 14.06 4.39 9.56
CA LEU A 213 13.75 3.82 10.88
C LEU A 213 12.28 4.08 11.23
N PHE A 214 11.45 3.04 11.26
CA PHE A 214 10.03 3.08 11.58
C PHE A 214 9.69 2.03 12.65
N GLY A 215 8.90 2.39 13.66
CA GLY A 215 8.47 1.45 14.73
C GLY A 215 9.60 0.83 15.58
N GLY A 216 10.83 1.32 15.46
CA GLY A 216 12.02 0.74 16.11
C GLY A 216 12.80 -0.27 15.24
N SER A 217 12.35 -0.54 14.01
CA SER A 217 13.04 -1.34 13.00
C SER A 217 13.27 -0.53 11.72
N MET A 218 13.99 -1.09 10.74
CA MET A 218 13.91 -0.53 9.39
C MET A 218 12.53 -0.83 8.79
N SER A 219 11.98 0.13 8.03
CA SER A 219 10.80 -0.07 7.19
C SER A 219 11.02 -1.16 6.13
N ASN A 220 9.94 -1.72 5.60
CA ASN A 220 9.96 -2.86 4.68
C ASN A 220 9.07 -2.68 3.43
N GLY A 221 8.73 -1.43 3.07
CA GLY A 221 8.03 -1.10 1.82
C GLY A 221 8.90 -1.23 0.57
N THR A 222 8.29 -1.00 -0.60
CA THR A 222 9.02 -1.04 -1.88
C THR A 222 9.98 0.14 -1.99
N ILE A 223 11.24 -0.15 -2.32
CA ILE A 223 12.30 0.84 -2.54
C ILE A 223 12.78 0.82 -3.99
N GLY A 224 13.14 1.98 -4.52
CA GLY A 224 13.49 2.14 -5.93
C GLY A 224 13.15 3.54 -6.43
N ALA A 225 13.50 3.85 -7.68
CA ALA A 225 13.04 5.10 -8.30
C ALA A 225 11.54 5.00 -8.61
N ASN A 226 10.78 6.08 -8.38
CA ASN A 226 9.35 6.16 -8.65
C ASN A 226 8.53 5.08 -7.91
N GLN A 227 8.75 5.00 -6.59
CA GLN A 227 8.14 4.04 -5.67
C GLN A 227 7.45 4.78 -4.53
N TYR A 228 6.21 5.21 -4.80
CA TYR A 228 5.40 6.04 -3.94
C TYR A 228 3.96 5.52 -3.82
N THR A 229 3.23 6.03 -2.84
CA THR A 229 1.78 5.84 -2.70
C THR A 229 1.09 7.18 -2.46
N LEU A 230 0.01 7.42 -3.20
CA LEU A 230 -0.97 8.43 -2.87
C LEU A 230 -1.95 7.81 -1.86
N GLN A 231 -2.04 8.39 -0.68
CA GLN A 231 -2.94 7.93 0.39
C GLN A 231 -4.00 9.00 0.66
N LEU A 232 -5.27 8.62 0.57
CA LEU A 232 -6.41 9.40 1.06
C LEU A 232 -7.05 8.61 2.20
N ASN A 233 -6.85 9.06 3.44
CA ASN A 233 -7.16 8.31 4.64
C ASN A 233 -8.32 8.95 5.43
N THR A 234 -9.11 8.14 6.13
CA THR A 234 -10.13 8.59 7.08
C THR A 234 -9.54 8.94 8.45
N ASP A 235 -10.34 9.49 9.36
CA ASP A 235 -10.10 9.35 10.80
C ASP A 235 -10.12 7.89 11.25
N ILE A 236 -9.59 7.62 12.44
CA ILE A 236 -9.69 6.33 13.12
C ILE A 236 -10.84 6.46 14.13
N ASN A 237 -11.87 5.64 14.01
CA ASN A 237 -13.11 5.81 14.77
C ASN A 237 -13.71 4.48 15.25
N ALA A 238 -14.67 4.50 16.17
CA ALA A 238 -15.36 3.29 16.62
C ALA A 238 -16.57 2.98 15.72
N SER A 239 -16.67 1.74 15.22
CA SER A 239 -17.76 1.29 14.34
C SER A 239 -18.40 0.02 14.88
N SER A 240 -19.42 0.16 15.75
CA SER A 240 -20.12 -0.97 16.37
C SER A 240 -20.69 -1.95 15.34
N THR A 241 -21.15 -1.46 14.19
CA THR A 241 -21.60 -2.27 13.04
C THR A 241 -20.50 -3.16 12.49
N ALA A 242 -19.27 -2.63 12.32
CA ALA A 242 -18.12 -3.40 11.85
C ALA A 242 -17.68 -4.43 12.90
N CYS A 243 -17.53 -4.01 14.17
CA CYS A 243 -17.10 -4.89 15.24
C CYS A 243 -18.04 -6.10 15.40
N ALA A 244 -19.35 -5.85 15.48
CA ALA A 244 -20.36 -6.89 15.62
C ALA A 244 -20.38 -7.86 14.42
N LYS A 245 -20.19 -7.35 13.18
CA LYS A 245 -20.11 -8.18 11.97
C LYS A 245 -18.88 -9.09 11.95
N LEU A 246 -17.78 -8.65 12.57
CA LEU A 246 -16.51 -9.39 12.66
C LEU A 246 -16.39 -10.26 13.92
N GLY A 247 -17.42 -10.25 14.80
CA GLY A 247 -17.45 -11.05 16.03
C GLY A 247 -16.77 -10.41 17.25
N TYR A 248 -16.44 -9.11 17.18
CA TYR A 248 -15.81 -8.36 18.26
C TYR A 248 -16.85 -7.56 19.06
N GLY A 249 -16.74 -7.56 20.39
CA GLY A 249 -17.49 -6.66 21.27
C GLY A 249 -17.04 -5.20 21.16
N SER A 250 -15.77 -4.95 20.84
CA SER A 250 -15.24 -3.59 20.63
C SER A 250 -14.07 -3.55 19.65
N CYS A 251 -14.04 -2.51 18.81
CA CYS A 251 -12.97 -2.25 17.85
C CYS A 251 -12.97 -0.79 17.40
N ASN A 252 -11.80 -0.29 17.01
CA ASN A 252 -11.70 0.89 16.13
C ASN A 252 -11.55 0.43 14.67
N VAL A 253 -11.87 1.30 13.74
CA VAL A 253 -11.74 1.11 12.30
C VAL A 253 -11.08 2.31 11.64
N TRP A 254 -10.51 2.10 10.46
CA TRP A 254 -9.86 3.11 9.63
C TRP A 254 -9.93 2.65 8.17
N GLU A 255 -10.01 3.58 7.22
CA GLU A 255 -10.02 3.25 5.80
C GLU A 255 -9.09 4.16 5.00
N GLN A 256 -8.48 3.56 3.97
CA GLN A 256 -7.60 4.23 3.03
C GLN A 256 -8.06 3.97 1.61
N TYR A 257 -8.24 5.04 0.85
CA TYR A 257 -8.34 5.01 -0.60
C TYR A 257 -6.92 5.24 -1.14
N LEU A 258 -6.40 4.30 -1.92
CA LEU A 258 -4.98 4.21 -2.26
C LEU A 258 -4.75 4.23 -3.77
N TYR A 259 -3.66 4.86 -4.20
CA TYR A 259 -2.94 4.47 -5.41
C TYR A 259 -1.48 4.20 -5.05
N SER A 260 -1.03 2.97 -5.30
CA SER A 260 0.37 2.57 -5.13
C SER A 260 1.01 2.33 -6.51
N THR A 261 2.28 2.71 -6.67
CA THR A 261 3.08 2.38 -7.85
C THR A 261 3.51 0.91 -7.94
N ASP A 262 3.38 0.15 -6.86
CA ASP A 262 3.57 -1.30 -6.80
C ASP A 262 2.80 -1.85 -5.59
N ALA A 263 1.65 -2.44 -5.86
CA ALA A 263 0.71 -2.95 -4.88
C ALA A 263 1.04 -4.37 -4.39
N TYR A 264 2.18 -4.95 -4.81
CA TYR A 264 2.57 -6.33 -4.50
C TYR A 264 3.91 -6.47 -3.77
N THR A 265 4.62 -5.36 -3.57
CA THR A 265 6.00 -5.29 -3.05
C THR A 265 7.03 -6.05 -3.89
N ASP A 266 6.77 -6.17 -5.20
CA ASP A 266 7.68 -6.77 -6.21
C ASP A 266 8.31 -5.75 -7.18
N GLY A 267 7.89 -4.49 -7.09
CA GLY A 267 8.38 -3.36 -7.87
C GLY A 267 7.62 -3.04 -9.15
N THR A 268 6.60 -3.82 -9.56
CA THR A 268 6.05 -3.75 -10.95
C THR A 268 4.53 -3.69 -11.12
N HIS A 269 3.73 -3.71 -10.04
CA HIS A 269 2.26 -3.85 -10.15
C HIS A 269 1.45 -2.64 -9.60
N PRO A 270 1.41 -1.50 -10.30
CA PRO A 270 0.68 -0.30 -9.89
C PRO A 270 -0.85 -0.47 -9.92
N MET A 271 -1.54 -0.10 -8.83
CA MET A 271 -2.98 -0.25 -8.67
C MET A 271 -3.62 0.87 -7.84
N ALA A 272 -4.90 1.12 -8.10
CA ALA A 272 -5.77 1.87 -7.18
C ALA A 272 -6.77 0.92 -6.50
N PHE A 273 -6.90 1.01 -5.18
CA PHE A 273 -7.67 0.06 -4.35
C PHE A 273 -8.07 0.68 -3.01
N ILE A 274 -8.89 -0.03 -2.24
CA ILE A 274 -9.29 0.34 -0.88
C ILE A 274 -8.61 -0.59 0.11
N GLN A 275 -8.07 -0.04 1.20
CA GLN A 275 -7.52 -0.79 2.33
C GLN A 275 -8.28 -0.41 3.61
N SER A 276 -9.11 -1.32 4.11
CA SER A 276 -9.83 -1.16 5.36
C SER A 276 -9.06 -1.84 6.51
N TRP A 277 -9.05 -1.22 7.69
CA TRP A 277 -8.37 -1.68 8.91
C TRP A 277 -9.34 -1.80 10.08
N VAL A 278 -9.09 -2.79 10.94
CA VAL A 278 -9.83 -2.99 12.20
C VAL A 278 -8.84 -3.26 13.33
N PHE A 279 -9.02 -2.55 14.44
CA PHE A 279 -8.21 -2.64 15.66
C PHE A 279 -9.09 -3.15 16.80
N PRO A 280 -9.27 -4.48 16.96
CA PRO A 280 -10.08 -5.08 18.02
C PRO A 280 -9.41 -4.96 19.40
N SER A 281 -10.17 -5.15 20.48
CA SER A 281 -9.57 -5.33 21.81
C SER A 281 -8.73 -6.61 21.87
N GLN A 282 -7.74 -6.67 22.77
CA GLN A 282 -6.95 -7.89 22.98
C GLN A 282 -7.80 -9.10 23.41
N ALA A 283 -8.91 -8.87 24.12
CA ALA A 283 -9.83 -9.94 24.52
C ALA A 283 -10.64 -10.46 23.33
N ASP A 284 -11.17 -9.55 22.50
CA ASP A 284 -11.89 -9.89 21.27
C ASP A 284 -10.96 -10.65 20.29
N TYR A 285 -9.75 -10.13 20.09
CA TYR A 285 -8.73 -10.75 19.23
C TYR A 285 -8.30 -12.14 19.72
N ASN A 286 -8.06 -12.31 21.03
CA ASN A 286 -7.71 -13.62 21.59
C ASN A 286 -8.85 -14.66 21.47
N SER A 287 -10.09 -14.20 21.28
CA SER A 287 -11.29 -15.05 21.15
C SER A 287 -11.58 -15.43 19.69
N ALA A 288 -11.45 -14.48 18.75
CA ALA A 288 -11.87 -14.65 17.36
C ALA A 288 -10.72 -14.64 16.32
N GLY A 289 -9.60 -13.97 16.62
CA GLY A 289 -8.56 -13.66 15.63
C GLY A 289 -9.06 -12.77 14.49
N CYS A 290 -8.23 -12.58 13.44
CA CYS A 290 -8.70 -11.95 12.21
C CYS A 290 -9.49 -12.95 11.34
N PRO A 291 -10.68 -12.59 10.80
CA PRO A 291 -11.52 -13.50 10.05
C PRO A 291 -11.01 -13.73 8.62
N ALA A 292 -9.97 -14.55 8.49
CA ALA A 292 -9.29 -14.88 7.23
C ALA A 292 -10.23 -15.47 6.15
N SER A 293 -11.29 -16.17 6.55
CA SER A 293 -12.33 -16.68 5.63
C SER A 293 -13.18 -15.56 4.98
N ALA A 294 -13.20 -14.37 5.58
CA ALA A 294 -13.74 -13.14 5.00
C ALA A 294 -12.64 -12.26 4.36
N GLY A 295 -11.45 -12.81 4.14
CA GLY A 295 -10.34 -12.13 3.47
C GLY A 295 -9.60 -11.10 4.34
N TRP A 296 -9.72 -11.15 5.67
CA TRP A 296 -8.96 -10.29 6.59
C TRP A 296 -7.63 -10.93 6.97
N ASP A 297 -6.54 -10.24 6.67
CA ASP A 297 -5.19 -10.67 7.03
C ASP A 297 -4.79 -10.14 8.42
N ASP A 298 -3.97 -10.90 9.14
CA ASP A 298 -3.37 -10.48 10.41
C ASP A 298 -2.30 -9.39 10.17
N ALA A 299 -2.37 -8.33 10.94
CA ALA A 299 -1.43 -7.20 10.97
C ALA A 299 -1.00 -6.81 12.40
N THR A 300 -1.16 -7.74 13.35
CA THR A 300 -0.76 -7.59 14.75
C THR A 300 0.75 -7.43 14.91
N ASP A 301 1.16 -6.49 15.76
CA ASP A 301 2.56 -6.09 15.99
C ASP A 301 2.75 -5.47 17.40
N SER A 302 3.79 -4.63 17.58
CA SER A 302 4.19 -4.10 18.89
C SER A 302 3.16 -3.25 19.65
N ASN A 303 2.22 -2.60 18.96
CA ASN A 303 1.26 -1.70 19.63
C ASN A 303 -0.15 -2.32 19.73
N GLY A 304 -0.29 -3.62 19.41
CA GLY A 304 -1.49 -4.41 19.64
C GLY A 304 -2.13 -5.02 18.39
N PRO A 305 -3.29 -5.69 18.56
CA PRO A 305 -4.02 -6.36 17.49
C PRO A 305 -4.43 -5.45 16.33
N ALA A 306 -4.28 -5.94 15.11
CA ALA A 306 -4.83 -5.31 13.93
C ALA A 306 -5.17 -6.34 12.85
N CYS A 307 -6.25 -6.12 12.13
CA CYS A 307 -6.64 -6.86 10.95
C CYS A 307 -6.75 -5.89 9.76
N VAL A 308 -6.30 -6.32 8.57
CA VAL A 308 -6.32 -5.51 7.35
C VAL A 308 -7.02 -6.25 6.21
N HIS A 309 -7.76 -5.52 5.37
CA HIS A 309 -8.45 -6.04 4.20
C HIS A 309 -8.24 -5.11 3.00
N ASN A 310 -7.69 -5.66 1.92
CA ASN A 310 -7.59 -4.97 0.63
C ASN A 310 -8.76 -5.36 -0.28
N SER A 311 -9.29 -4.40 -1.03
CA SER A 311 -10.14 -4.71 -2.19
C SER A 311 -9.32 -5.40 -3.30
N ASN A 312 -9.99 -5.94 -4.32
CA ASN A 312 -9.30 -6.50 -5.48
C ASN A 312 -8.61 -5.42 -6.34
N GLY A 313 -9.11 -4.17 -6.33
CA GLY A 313 -8.45 -3.03 -6.96
C GLY A 313 -8.46 -3.04 -8.50
N ILE A 314 -8.24 -1.86 -9.07
CA ILE A 314 -8.04 -1.66 -10.50
C ILE A 314 -6.56 -1.53 -10.83
N SER A 315 -6.08 -2.36 -11.76
CA SER A 315 -4.73 -2.25 -12.32
C SER A 315 -4.59 -1.01 -13.21
N THR A 316 -3.43 -0.39 -13.17
CA THR A 316 -3.15 0.90 -13.83
C THR A 316 -1.80 0.88 -14.54
N PRO A 317 -1.46 1.88 -15.36
CA PRO A 317 -0.06 2.18 -15.71
C PRO A 317 0.75 2.63 -14.50
N GLN A 318 2.08 2.44 -14.51
CA GLN A 318 2.93 3.11 -13.52
C GLN A 318 3.09 4.57 -13.92
N PHE A 319 2.47 5.47 -13.16
CA PHE A 319 2.60 6.91 -13.40
C PHE A 319 3.92 7.44 -12.83
N ALA A 320 4.56 8.34 -13.57
CA ALA A 320 5.79 9.00 -13.18
C ALA A 320 5.52 10.18 -12.25
N ILE A 321 6.36 10.40 -11.24
CA ILE A 321 6.20 11.48 -10.25
C ILE A 321 6.16 12.89 -10.88
N SER A 322 6.73 13.07 -12.08
CA SER A 322 6.62 14.30 -12.86
C SER A 322 5.18 14.62 -13.29
N GLN A 323 4.25 13.65 -13.23
CA GLN A 323 2.85 13.80 -13.62
C GLN A 323 1.92 14.26 -12.48
N LEU A 324 2.41 14.46 -11.25
CA LEU A 324 1.58 14.77 -10.07
C LEU A 324 0.54 15.89 -10.29
N ALA A 325 0.87 16.93 -11.06
CA ALA A 325 -0.05 18.03 -11.37
C ALA A 325 -1.35 17.55 -12.06
N ASN A 326 -1.29 16.42 -12.75
CA ASN A 326 -2.40 15.80 -13.47
C ASN A 326 -3.10 14.70 -12.66
N MET A 327 -2.58 14.36 -11.47
CA MET A 327 -3.10 13.29 -10.62
C MET A 327 -4.11 13.82 -9.60
N LYS A 328 -5.23 13.10 -9.46
CA LYS A 328 -6.21 13.30 -8.38
C LYS A 328 -6.60 11.94 -7.83
N LEU A 329 -6.67 11.80 -6.51
CA LEU A 329 -7.17 10.60 -5.86
C LEU A 329 -8.44 10.95 -5.08
N SER A 330 -9.52 10.24 -5.35
CA SER A 330 -10.79 10.41 -4.65
C SER A 330 -11.20 9.13 -3.94
N GLY A 331 -11.87 9.31 -2.81
CA GLY A 331 -12.54 8.28 -2.04
C GLY A 331 -13.96 8.73 -1.76
N SER A 332 -14.92 7.82 -1.82
CA SER A 332 -16.29 8.08 -1.40
C SER A 332 -16.88 6.89 -0.68
N ALA A 333 -17.54 7.14 0.44
CA ALA A 333 -18.29 6.15 1.19
C ALA A 333 -19.78 6.47 1.13
N SER A 334 -20.62 5.46 0.92
CA SER A 334 -22.07 5.65 0.80
C SER A 334 -22.87 4.72 1.68
N SER A 335 -23.78 5.30 2.49
CA SER A 335 -24.79 4.56 3.27
C SER A 335 -25.78 3.78 2.40
N THR A 336 -25.73 3.93 1.06
CA THR A 336 -26.39 3.05 0.09
C THR A 336 -25.54 1.83 -0.31
N GLY A 337 -24.49 1.51 0.46
CA GLY A 337 -23.85 0.20 0.49
C GLY A 337 -22.67 0.01 -0.46
N ASN A 338 -22.00 1.09 -0.90
CA ASN A 338 -20.81 1.00 -1.77
C ASN A 338 -19.78 2.08 -1.42
N ASP A 339 -18.52 1.68 -1.40
CA ASP A 339 -17.37 2.56 -1.31
C ASP A 339 -16.59 2.55 -2.64
N VAL A 340 -15.96 3.67 -2.98
CA VAL A 340 -15.29 3.85 -4.29
C VAL A 340 -13.97 4.57 -4.12
N VAL A 341 -12.90 3.97 -4.63
CA VAL A 341 -11.64 4.66 -4.95
C VAL A 341 -11.68 5.10 -6.41
N THR A 342 -11.18 6.30 -6.70
CA THR A 342 -11.07 6.81 -8.08
C THR A 342 -9.76 7.56 -8.25
N LEU A 343 -8.88 7.04 -9.09
CA LEU A 343 -7.67 7.70 -9.56
C LEU A 343 -7.94 8.36 -10.90
N THR A 344 -7.72 9.67 -10.97
CA THR A 344 -7.69 10.44 -12.22
C THR A 344 -6.24 10.77 -12.55
N VAL A 345 -5.80 10.52 -13.79
CA VAL A 345 -4.50 10.98 -14.31
C VAL A 345 -4.66 11.54 -15.72
N GLY A 346 -4.59 12.87 -15.84
CA GLY A 346 -4.59 13.54 -17.14
C GLY A 346 -5.89 13.35 -17.92
N LYS A 347 -5.94 12.39 -18.84
CA LYS A 347 -7.12 12.05 -19.65
C LYS A 347 -7.86 10.81 -19.18
N ASP A 348 -7.32 10.09 -18.21
CA ASP A 348 -7.78 8.76 -17.83
C ASP A 348 -8.31 8.75 -16.39
N VAL A 349 -9.37 7.98 -16.16
CA VAL A 349 -9.95 7.76 -14.83
C VAL A 349 -10.12 6.26 -14.61
N TYR A 350 -9.61 5.79 -13.48
CA TYR A 350 -9.65 4.40 -13.01
C TYR A 350 -10.44 4.37 -11.70
N ALA A 351 -11.39 3.45 -11.56
CA ALA A 351 -12.14 3.26 -10.33
C ALA A 351 -12.28 1.78 -9.95
N ASP A 352 -12.23 1.49 -8.66
CA ASP A 352 -12.71 0.24 -8.06
C ASP A 352 -13.87 0.60 -7.13
N ARG A 353 -15.02 -0.04 -7.34
CA ARG A 353 -16.24 0.14 -6.56
C ARG A 353 -16.58 -1.16 -5.85
N VAL A 354 -16.46 -1.15 -4.53
CA VAL A 354 -16.75 -2.28 -3.65
C VAL A 354 -18.08 -2.09 -2.92
N SER A 355 -18.58 -3.16 -2.30
CA SER A 355 -19.71 -3.04 -1.38
C SER A 355 -19.19 -2.57 -0.02
N ASP A 356 -19.83 -1.55 0.55
CA ASP A 356 -19.61 -1.14 1.95
C ASP A 356 -20.02 -2.30 2.85
N SER A 357 -18.99 -2.99 3.34
CA SER A 357 -19.12 -4.30 3.96
C SER A 357 -17.95 -4.64 4.90
N THR A 358 -16.92 -3.81 4.94
CA THR A 358 -15.74 -3.95 5.81
C THR A 358 -15.90 -3.14 7.09
N VAL A 359 -16.01 -1.81 6.98
CA VAL A 359 -15.90 -0.88 8.12
C VAL A 359 -17.03 0.17 8.25
N PHE A 360 -17.90 0.32 7.25
CA PHE A 360 -19.04 1.24 7.27
C PHE A 360 -18.65 2.72 7.42
N ALA A 361 -17.67 3.16 6.62
CA ALA A 361 -17.10 4.51 6.67
C ALA A 361 -18.15 5.62 6.60
N ALA A 362 -19.21 5.42 5.82
CA ALA A 362 -20.35 6.33 5.67
C ALA A 362 -21.15 6.60 6.97
N LEU A 363 -20.87 5.89 8.08
CA LEU A 363 -21.50 6.10 9.38
C LEU A 363 -20.67 7.00 10.33
N TRP A 364 -19.36 7.15 10.08
CA TRP A 364 -18.44 7.76 11.06
C TRP A 364 -17.38 8.70 10.48
N TRP A 365 -17.07 8.64 9.19
CA TRP A 365 -16.00 9.43 8.55
C TRP A 365 -16.21 10.95 8.73
N LYS A 366 -15.25 11.61 9.39
CA LYS A 366 -15.29 13.03 9.78
C LYS A 366 -13.99 13.79 9.52
N GLN A 367 -12.87 13.11 9.35
CA GLN A 367 -11.61 13.73 8.93
C GLN A 367 -11.07 13.04 7.69
N ALA A 368 -10.51 13.83 6.77
CA ALA A 368 -9.74 13.30 5.64
C ALA A 368 -8.29 13.79 5.74
N GLU A 369 -7.33 12.90 5.55
CA GLU A 369 -5.92 13.18 5.27
C GLU A 369 -5.66 12.85 3.79
N PHE A 370 -4.89 13.67 3.08
CA PHE A 370 -4.41 13.33 1.74
C PHE A 370 -2.93 13.65 1.61
N THR A 371 -2.16 12.63 1.28
CA THR A 371 -0.70 12.69 1.31
C THR A 371 -0.06 11.81 0.24
N LEU A 372 1.23 12.00 0.06
CA LEU A 372 2.06 11.38 -0.96
C LEU A 372 3.34 10.90 -0.29
N VAL A 373 3.47 9.60 -0.10
CA VAL A 373 4.42 8.98 0.84
C VAL A 373 5.07 7.74 0.23
N GLY A 374 5.98 7.09 0.95
CA GLY A 374 6.66 5.87 0.50
C GLY A 374 5.68 4.76 0.14
N ASN A 375 6.15 3.78 -0.64
CA ASN A 375 5.31 2.66 -1.07
C ASN A 375 5.18 1.57 0.02
N GLY A 376 4.36 1.86 1.04
CA GLY A 376 3.96 0.95 2.11
C GLY A 376 5.05 0.65 3.14
N GLY A 377 4.75 -0.24 4.08
CA GLY A 377 5.69 -0.77 5.08
C GLY A 377 6.47 0.25 5.89
N GLY A 378 5.94 1.46 6.08
CA GLY A 378 6.59 2.57 6.81
C GLY A 378 7.74 3.24 6.05
N SER A 379 7.84 3.00 4.74
CA SER A 379 8.90 3.56 3.89
C SER A 379 8.75 5.07 3.64
N GLN A 380 9.80 5.69 3.09
CA GLN A 380 9.82 7.12 2.78
C GLN A 380 9.92 7.38 1.27
N ALA A 381 9.06 8.25 0.74
CA ALA A 381 9.22 8.82 -0.60
C ALA A 381 10.25 9.95 -0.58
N SER A 382 11.38 9.77 -1.27
CA SER A 382 12.51 10.71 -1.26
C SER A 382 12.53 11.56 -2.53
N PHE A 383 11.98 12.76 -2.44
CA PHE A 383 11.96 13.75 -3.51
C PHE A 383 13.33 14.41 -3.68
N ASN A 384 13.64 14.86 -4.90
CA ASN A 384 14.81 15.70 -5.13
C ASN A 384 14.68 17.07 -4.42
N LYS A 385 15.81 17.63 -4.01
CA LYS A 385 15.91 19.03 -3.57
C LYS A 385 15.40 20.00 -4.65
N GLY A 386 14.76 21.08 -4.24
CA GLY A 386 14.05 22.03 -5.07
C GLY A 386 12.63 21.61 -5.43
N SER A 387 12.12 20.48 -4.92
CA SER A 387 10.73 20.06 -5.12
C SER A 387 9.79 20.89 -4.26
N SER A 388 8.66 21.31 -4.82
CA SER A 388 7.58 21.97 -4.09
C SER A 388 6.23 21.64 -4.73
N ILE A 389 5.31 21.12 -3.91
CA ILE A 389 3.94 20.80 -4.27
C ILE A 389 2.96 21.61 -3.42
N SER A 390 1.89 22.10 -4.02
CA SER A 390 0.69 22.57 -3.32
C SER A 390 -0.29 21.41 -3.24
N VAL A 391 -0.59 20.95 -2.03
CA VAL A 391 -1.58 19.89 -1.77
C VAL A 391 -2.94 20.52 -1.54
N ASN A 392 -3.98 20.01 -2.20
CA ASN A 392 -5.36 20.44 -2.02
C ASN A 392 -6.23 19.23 -1.70
N LEU A 393 -6.96 19.30 -0.57
CA LEU A 393 -7.90 18.26 -0.16
C LEU A 393 -9.30 18.86 -0.01
N ALA A 394 -10.15 18.55 -0.98
CA ALA A 394 -11.55 18.96 -1.00
C ALA A 394 -12.45 17.86 -0.42
N ILE A 395 -13.42 18.23 0.42
CA ILE A 395 -14.36 17.30 1.06
C ILE A 395 -15.80 17.62 0.64
N ASN A 396 -16.66 16.62 0.59
CA ASN A 396 -18.11 16.78 0.56
C ASN A 396 -18.69 16.14 1.82
N ASP A 397 -19.17 16.96 2.75
CA ASP A 397 -19.90 16.55 3.95
C ASP A 397 -21.40 16.91 3.89
N GLY A 398 -21.90 17.21 2.69
CA GLY A 398 -23.22 17.78 2.43
C GLY A 398 -23.30 19.30 2.64
N GLY A 399 -22.25 19.94 3.15
CA GLY A 399 -22.20 21.39 3.41
C GLY A 399 -21.26 22.17 2.49
N THR A 400 -21.18 23.48 2.76
CA THR A 400 -20.25 24.42 2.10
C THR A 400 -19.31 25.11 3.11
N HIS A 401 -19.42 24.79 4.41
CA HIS A 401 -18.56 25.36 5.45
C HIS A 401 -17.10 24.97 5.25
N ALA A 402 -16.17 25.87 5.54
CA ALA A 402 -14.75 25.55 5.48
C ALA A 402 -14.41 24.46 6.53
N PRO A 403 -13.67 23.38 6.18
CA PRO A 403 -13.14 22.45 7.16
C PRO A 403 -12.18 23.15 8.13
N THR A 404 -11.92 22.52 9.28
CA THR A 404 -10.79 22.94 10.13
C THR A 404 -9.53 22.23 9.69
N CYS A 405 -8.45 22.99 9.44
CA CYS A 405 -7.09 22.47 9.34
C CYS A 405 -6.65 21.91 10.70
N LEU A 406 -6.59 20.59 10.84
CA LEU A 406 -5.90 19.94 11.97
C LEU A 406 -4.47 19.61 11.55
N GLY A 407 -3.48 19.86 12.41
CA GLY A 407 -2.06 19.58 12.12
C GLY A 407 -1.13 20.79 12.23
N PRO A 408 0.16 20.65 11.87
CA PRO A 408 0.73 19.44 11.27
C PRO A 408 1.15 18.37 12.28
N ALA A 409 1.42 18.72 13.54
CA ALA A 409 1.95 17.77 14.52
C ALA A 409 0.83 17.06 15.29
N GLY A 410 0.92 15.73 15.43
CA GLY A 410 -0.09 14.92 16.12
C GLY A 410 -1.36 14.65 15.29
N HIS A 411 -1.27 14.87 13.98
CA HIS A 411 -2.34 14.67 13.00
C HIS A 411 -1.79 14.02 11.75
N GLY A 412 -2.68 13.46 10.93
CA GLY A 412 -2.31 12.45 9.94
C GLY A 412 -2.33 11.04 10.53
N SER A 413 -2.60 10.06 9.69
CA SER A 413 -2.90 8.66 10.06
C SER A 413 -2.04 7.64 9.31
N THR A 414 -1.36 8.03 8.23
CA THR A 414 -0.36 7.18 7.58
C THR A 414 0.84 6.86 8.49
N GLY A 415 1.40 5.66 8.36
CA GLY A 415 2.71 5.30 8.92
C GLY A 415 3.88 5.55 7.97
N GLU A 416 3.63 5.61 6.66
CA GLU A 416 4.64 5.99 5.65
C GLU A 416 5.00 7.48 5.76
N THR A 417 6.09 7.90 5.10
CA THR A 417 6.53 9.30 5.10
C THR A 417 6.98 9.81 3.73
N ASN A 418 7.23 11.11 3.62
CA ASN A 418 8.05 11.71 2.56
C ASN A 418 9.09 12.69 3.14
N ASN A 419 10.09 13.09 2.34
CA ASN A 419 11.15 14.02 2.75
C ASN A 419 10.83 15.51 2.54
N LEU A 420 9.56 15.92 2.57
CA LEU A 420 9.15 17.32 2.39
C LEU A 420 8.99 18.05 3.74
N THR A 421 8.83 19.38 3.67
CA THR A 421 8.53 20.27 4.79
C THR A 421 7.20 20.98 4.55
N LEU A 422 6.27 20.84 5.49
CA LEU A 422 4.95 21.47 5.42
C LEU A 422 5.03 22.99 5.60
N GLY A 423 4.39 23.72 4.68
CA GLY A 423 3.98 25.11 4.83
C GLY A 423 2.70 25.24 5.65
N LYS A 424 2.11 26.44 5.68
CA LYS A 424 0.89 26.70 6.47
C LYS A 424 -0.36 26.14 5.78
N CYS A 425 -1.14 25.32 6.49
CA CYS A 425 -2.50 24.97 6.07
C CYS A 425 -3.47 26.15 6.14
N THR A 426 -4.32 26.23 5.12
CA THR A 426 -5.43 27.16 4.98
C THR A 426 -6.69 26.38 4.63
N ALA A 427 -7.85 26.87 5.05
CA ALA A 427 -9.14 26.27 4.72
C ALA A 427 -10.02 27.28 3.99
N LYS A 428 -10.87 26.78 3.08
CA LYS A 428 -11.80 27.61 2.29
C LYS A 428 -13.18 26.98 2.25
N ALA A 429 -14.19 27.84 2.38
CA ALA A 429 -15.58 27.46 2.16
C ALA A 429 -15.82 27.11 0.68
N GLY A 430 -16.75 26.18 0.47
CA GLY A 430 -17.30 25.85 -0.83
C GLY A 430 -18.35 26.87 -1.28
N THR A 431 -18.92 26.64 -2.46
CA THR A 431 -20.03 27.45 -2.98
C THR A 431 -21.25 26.57 -3.23
N ALA A 432 -22.43 27.05 -2.86
CA ALA A 432 -23.68 26.43 -3.30
C ALA A 432 -23.82 26.63 -4.82
N ALA A 433 -24.52 25.71 -5.49
CA ALA A 433 -24.89 25.91 -6.90
C ALA A 433 -25.91 27.05 -7.01
N ASN A 434 -25.73 27.93 -8.01
CA ASN A 434 -26.65 29.03 -8.28
C ASN A 434 -26.77 29.24 -9.79
N GLY A 435 -27.85 28.70 -10.38
CA GLY A 435 -28.19 28.86 -11.80
C GLY A 435 -27.10 28.36 -12.75
N SER A 436 -26.22 29.26 -13.16
CA SER A 436 -25.07 29.01 -14.04
C SER A 436 -23.79 28.57 -13.31
N VAL A 437 -23.70 28.79 -12.00
CA VAL A 437 -22.51 28.46 -11.20
C VAL A 437 -22.69 27.08 -10.56
N ALA A 438 -21.77 26.16 -10.86
CA ALA A 438 -21.70 24.85 -10.22
C ALA A 438 -21.35 24.97 -8.73
N ALA A 439 -21.82 24.01 -7.92
CA ALA A 439 -21.36 23.90 -6.54
C ALA A 439 -19.87 23.58 -6.49
N THR A 440 -19.15 24.11 -5.50
CA THR A 440 -17.76 23.73 -5.22
C THR A 440 -17.63 23.19 -3.81
N ASN A 441 -16.87 22.11 -3.66
CA ASN A 441 -16.60 21.49 -2.37
C ASN A 441 -15.70 22.42 -1.51
N PRO A 442 -15.96 22.55 -0.19
CA PRO A 442 -15.00 23.16 0.72
C PRO A 442 -13.72 22.33 0.82
N TYR A 443 -12.59 22.97 1.15
CA TYR A 443 -11.28 22.33 1.10
C TYR A 443 -10.25 22.87 2.10
N ILE A 444 -9.20 22.09 2.37
CA ILE A 444 -7.93 22.59 2.90
C ILE A 444 -6.86 22.62 1.80
N GLN A 445 -5.90 23.54 1.94
CA GLN A 445 -4.75 23.67 1.05
C GLN A 445 -3.50 24.07 1.84
N PHE A 446 -2.38 23.42 1.53
CA PHE A 446 -1.05 23.67 2.10
C PHE A 446 0.03 23.44 1.04
N THR A 447 1.27 23.80 1.34
CA THR A 447 2.45 23.44 0.52
C THR A 447 3.32 22.42 1.24
N ALA A 448 4.07 21.63 0.48
CA ALA A 448 5.11 20.74 0.97
C ALA A 448 6.34 20.82 0.05
N ALA A 449 7.54 21.09 0.59
CA ALA A 449 8.75 21.34 -0.20
C ALA A 449 10.05 20.79 0.42
N ASN A 450 11.06 20.52 -0.41
CA ASN A 450 12.41 20.05 -0.01
C ASN A 450 13.52 20.99 -0.52
#